data_AF-A0A3D4EDE8-F1
#
_entry.id   AF-A0A3D4EDE8-F1
#
_cell.length_a   1.000
_cell.length_b   1.000
_cell.length_c   1.000
_cell.angle_alpha   90.00
_cell.angle_beta   90.00
_cell.angle_gamma   90.00
#
_symmetry.space_group_name_H-M   'P 1'
#
loop_
_entity.id
_entity.type
_entity.pdbx_description
1 polymer ?
#
loop_
_entity_poly.entity_id
_entity_poly.type
_entity_poly.pdbx_seq_one_letter_code
_entity_poly.pdbx_strand_id
1 'polypeptide(L)'
;MEGLDDILLRDILTKAIGRERAEVAVDAFHEPASVSVRVNPFKIGKPIDFAKSNFGQDVQNVPWSPFGFMLEQRPVFTLDPLFHCGCYYVQDSSAMAVGGIFRELLPRCGDCFRPVRVLDLCAAPGGKSTDLAASLRFAFGDNFLLVSNEVIRSRASVLADNMALWGDPNVIVTSVDPKAFAKLEGFFDIIVADVPCSGEGMFRKDARAVQDWSESTVNLCSTRQKRILADVWPALRRGGTLVYSTCTFEDAENDAMIEWAAEELGGVVSEHDYSSFPGVIPTRTGGLLVPGFVKGEGQFVSSLVKSTGAEDYRFSGKTPVGPVEKRKGNLLIHIPQAIVREVSALEQLRPIQTGVAKGELKGRDMVPSADWALSLVCPEDQYPVVDLDRETAL
;
A
#
# COMPACT_ATOMS: atom_id res chain seq x y z
N MET A 1 18.83 -4.08 22.68
CA MET A 1 17.64 -3.53 23.37
C MET A 1 18.10 -2.77 24.61
N GLU A 2 18.93 -1.76 24.43
CA GLU A 2 19.14 -0.69 25.42
C GLU A 2 18.52 0.54 24.75
N GLY A 3 17.50 1.16 25.37
CA GLY A 3 16.90 2.39 24.85
C GLY A 3 15.38 2.47 24.81
N LEU A 4 14.66 1.36 25.01
CA LEU A 4 13.22 1.45 25.29
C LEU A 4 13.04 1.94 26.73
N ASP A 5 12.48 3.13 26.91
CA ASP A 5 11.98 3.53 28.22
C ASP A 5 10.63 2.83 28.45
N ASP A 6 10.66 1.73 29.20
CA ASP A 6 9.48 0.95 29.55
C ASP A 6 8.43 1.78 30.31
N ILE A 7 8.81 2.87 30.97
CA ILE A 7 7.85 3.78 31.61
C ILE A 7 7.08 4.53 30.53
N LEU A 8 7.80 5.08 29.56
CA LEU A 8 7.22 5.81 28.44
C LEU A 8 6.33 4.90 27.57
N LEU A 9 6.85 3.74 27.15
CA LEU A 9 6.08 2.79 26.33
C LEU A 9 4.80 2.34 27.08
N ARG A 10 4.91 2.05 28.37
CA ARG A 10 3.75 1.66 29.19
C ARG A 10 2.72 2.79 29.26
N ASP A 11 3.14 4.05 29.37
CA ASP A 11 2.22 5.19 29.39
C ASP A 11 1.46 5.34 28.06
N ILE A 12 2.18 5.28 26.93
CA ILE A 12 1.60 5.33 25.58
C ILE A 12 0.56 4.20 25.42
N LEU A 13 0.95 2.96 25.71
CA LEU A 13 0.06 1.81 25.59
C LEU A 13 -1.11 1.86 26.58
N THR A 14 -0.90 2.36 27.80
CA THR A 14 -1.99 2.51 28.79
C THR A 14 -3.05 3.48 28.29
N LYS A 15 -2.64 4.59 27.66
CA LYS A 15 -3.57 5.55 27.03
C LYS A 15 -4.30 4.91 25.85
N ALA A 16 -3.62 4.14 25.02
CA ALA A 16 -4.18 3.55 23.80
C ALA A 16 -5.14 2.38 24.07
N ILE A 17 -4.75 1.43 24.94
CA ILE A 17 -5.43 0.14 25.09
C ILE A 17 -5.79 -0.22 26.54
N GLY A 18 -5.52 0.68 27.49
CA GLY A 18 -5.79 0.47 28.91
C GLY A 18 -4.69 -0.30 29.62
N ARG A 19 -4.61 -0.10 30.95
CA ARG A 19 -3.50 -0.59 31.79
C ARG A 19 -3.27 -2.09 31.72
N GLU A 20 -4.33 -2.89 31.79
CA GLU A 20 -4.20 -4.36 31.80
C GLU A 20 -3.61 -4.90 30.49
N ARG A 21 -4.03 -4.34 29.35
CA ARG A 21 -3.52 -4.76 28.04
C ARG A 21 -2.12 -4.19 27.77
N ALA A 22 -1.81 -3.03 28.32
CA ALA A 22 -0.52 -2.39 28.16
C ALA A 22 0.63 -3.27 28.70
N GLU A 23 0.48 -3.92 29.86
CA GLU A 23 1.54 -4.80 30.39
C GLU A 23 1.84 -5.98 29.44
N VAL A 24 0.79 -6.62 28.88
CA VAL A 24 0.95 -7.70 27.90
C VAL A 24 1.70 -7.21 26.65
N ALA A 25 1.35 -6.01 26.17
CA ALA A 25 2.00 -5.44 25.00
C ALA A 25 3.46 -5.07 25.28
N VAL A 26 3.77 -4.47 26.44
CA VAL A 26 5.15 -4.15 26.85
C VAL A 26 6.04 -5.40 26.84
N ASP A 27 5.56 -6.52 27.40
CA ASP A 27 6.30 -7.78 27.38
C ASP A 27 6.59 -8.23 25.94
N ALA A 28 5.61 -8.10 25.03
CA ALA A 28 5.77 -8.44 23.62
C ALA A 28 6.71 -7.50 22.84
N PHE A 29 6.95 -6.28 23.31
CA PHE A 29 7.96 -5.37 22.74
C PHE A 29 9.39 -5.83 23.03
N HIS A 30 9.59 -6.65 24.07
CA HIS A 30 10.88 -7.26 24.42
C HIS A 30 11.14 -8.61 23.72
N GLU A 31 10.13 -9.15 23.03
CA GLU A 31 10.27 -10.34 22.20
C GLU A 31 10.87 -10.02 20.81
N PRO A 32 11.43 -11.01 20.09
CA PRO A 32 11.90 -10.81 18.72
C PRO A 32 10.80 -10.29 17.79
N ALA A 33 11.16 -9.36 16.92
CA ALA A 33 10.24 -8.80 15.93
C ALA A 33 9.69 -9.87 14.99
N SER A 34 8.41 -9.73 14.64
CA SER A 34 7.73 -10.67 13.76
C SER A 34 8.18 -10.50 12.31
N VAL A 35 8.19 -11.61 11.56
CA VAL A 35 8.60 -11.64 10.15
C VAL A 35 7.49 -12.26 9.33
N SER A 36 7.12 -11.58 8.25
CA SER A 36 6.12 -12.05 7.32
C SER A 36 6.43 -11.60 5.90
N VAL A 37 5.84 -12.32 4.95
CA VAL A 37 5.87 -12.01 3.53
C VAL A 37 4.46 -12.05 2.97
N ARG A 38 4.20 -11.31 1.89
CA ARG A 38 3.01 -11.46 1.07
C ARG A 38 3.39 -11.95 -0.32
N VAL A 39 2.83 -13.09 -0.73
CA VAL A 39 3.07 -13.68 -2.05
C VAL A 39 2.31 -12.91 -3.13
N ASN A 40 2.90 -12.79 -4.31
CA ASN A 40 2.25 -12.27 -5.51
C ASN A 40 1.42 -13.38 -6.18
N PRO A 41 0.08 -13.36 -6.07
CA PRO A 41 -0.75 -14.43 -6.61
C PRO A 41 -0.78 -14.48 -8.14
N PHE A 42 -0.31 -13.44 -8.83
CA PHE A 42 -0.24 -13.39 -10.29
C PHE A 42 1.09 -13.88 -10.87
N LYS A 43 2.10 -14.10 -10.01
CA LYS A 43 3.36 -14.75 -10.38
C LYS A 43 3.47 -16.16 -9.80
N ILE A 44 2.75 -16.45 -8.72
CA ILE A 44 2.78 -17.72 -8.01
C ILE A 44 1.36 -18.29 -7.93
N GLY A 45 1.11 -19.36 -8.69
CA GLY A 45 -0.23 -19.97 -8.78
C GLY A 45 -0.72 -20.67 -7.52
N LYS A 46 0.18 -21.12 -6.63
CA LYS A 46 -0.17 -21.77 -5.35
C LYS A 46 0.61 -21.13 -4.18
N PRO A 47 0.11 -20.02 -3.61
CA PRO A 47 0.83 -19.24 -2.60
C PRO A 47 1.25 -20.03 -1.35
N ILE A 48 0.37 -20.87 -0.81
CA ILE A 48 0.68 -21.67 0.40
C ILE A 48 1.75 -22.74 0.13
N ASP A 49 1.69 -23.41 -1.02
CA ASP A 49 2.67 -24.43 -1.41
C ASP A 49 4.05 -23.78 -1.61
N PHE A 50 4.07 -22.61 -2.25
CA PHE A 50 5.27 -21.79 -2.40
C PHE A 50 5.84 -21.34 -1.05
N ALA A 51 5.00 -20.82 -0.15
CA ALA A 51 5.47 -20.36 1.15
C ALA A 51 6.10 -21.52 1.94
N LYS A 52 5.48 -22.71 1.89
CA LYS A 52 5.99 -23.91 2.55
C LYS A 52 7.29 -24.42 1.94
N SER A 53 7.42 -24.40 0.62
CA SER A 53 8.63 -24.87 -0.06
C SER A 53 9.79 -23.90 0.11
N ASN A 54 9.53 -22.59 0.08
CA ASN A 54 10.56 -21.55 0.08
C ASN A 54 11.01 -21.12 1.49
N PHE A 55 10.09 -21.14 2.46
CA PHE A 55 10.37 -20.64 3.83
C PHE A 55 10.21 -21.70 4.94
N GLY A 56 9.79 -22.93 4.62
CA GLY A 56 9.66 -24.03 5.58
C GLY A 56 8.21 -24.44 5.87
N GLN A 57 8.01 -25.65 6.39
CA GLN A 57 6.67 -26.23 6.57
C GLN A 57 5.82 -25.55 7.64
N ASP A 58 6.47 -24.85 8.58
CA ASP A 58 5.84 -24.23 9.75
C ASP A 58 5.29 -22.81 9.50
N VAL A 59 5.28 -22.35 8.24
CA VAL A 59 4.66 -21.06 7.86
C VAL A 59 3.19 -21.02 8.27
N GLN A 60 2.76 -19.88 8.83
CA GLN A 60 1.38 -19.67 9.29
C GLN A 60 0.70 -18.59 8.45
N ASN A 61 -0.59 -18.72 8.19
CA ASN A 61 -1.33 -17.67 7.47
C ASN A 61 -1.45 -16.40 8.34
N VAL A 62 -1.38 -15.23 7.69
CA VAL A 62 -1.78 -13.96 8.28
C VAL A 62 -3.31 -13.85 8.20
N PRO A 63 -4.06 -13.73 9.32
CA PRO A 63 -5.52 -13.88 9.32
C PRO A 63 -6.27 -12.94 8.36
N TRP A 64 -5.79 -11.72 8.19
CA TRP A 64 -6.42 -10.67 7.37
C TRP A 64 -5.82 -10.52 5.97
N SER A 65 -4.91 -11.42 5.58
CA SER A 65 -4.26 -11.39 4.27
C SER A 65 -4.26 -12.77 3.62
N PRO A 66 -5.02 -12.99 2.53
CA PRO A 66 -5.12 -14.31 1.90
C PRO A 66 -3.80 -14.80 1.28
N PHE A 67 -2.85 -13.89 1.07
CA PHE A 67 -1.53 -14.18 0.51
C PHE A 67 -0.40 -13.86 1.48
N GLY A 68 -0.70 -13.56 2.74
CA GLY A 68 0.26 -13.24 3.78
C GLY A 68 0.65 -14.46 4.60
N PHE A 69 1.95 -14.65 4.83
CA PHE A 69 2.49 -15.76 5.59
C PHE A 69 3.49 -15.26 6.64
N MET A 70 3.29 -15.67 7.88
CA MET A 70 4.24 -15.54 8.99
C MET A 70 5.35 -16.57 8.82
N LEU A 71 6.59 -16.12 9.01
CA LEU A 71 7.78 -16.95 8.96
C LEU A 71 8.28 -17.24 10.38
N GLU A 72 8.86 -18.42 10.59
CA GLU A 72 9.49 -18.77 11.86
C GLU A 72 10.78 -17.97 12.08
N GLN A 73 11.56 -17.77 11.01
CA GLN A 73 12.84 -17.07 11.05
C GLN A 73 12.96 -16.09 9.88
N ARG A 74 13.84 -15.09 10.03
CA ARG A 74 14.15 -14.13 8.97
C ARG A 74 15.25 -14.68 8.06
N PRO A 75 14.95 -15.10 6.82
CA PRO A 75 16.00 -15.43 5.87
C PRO A 75 16.67 -14.16 5.33
N VAL A 76 17.81 -14.34 4.66
CA VAL A 76 18.44 -13.27 3.88
C VAL A 76 17.71 -13.17 2.54
N PHE A 77 16.62 -12.40 2.49
CA PHE A 77 15.74 -12.29 1.32
C PHE A 77 16.46 -11.89 0.02
N THR A 78 17.56 -11.13 0.11
CA THR A 78 18.34 -10.71 -1.06
C THR A 78 19.10 -11.85 -1.73
N LEU A 79 19.24 -13.01 -1.07
CA LEU A 79 19.84 -14.23 -1.61
C LEU A 79 18.79 -15.21 -2.17
N ASP A 80 17.58 -14.72 -2.43
CA ASP A 80 16.52 -15.43 -3.12
C ASP A 80 16.22 -14.74 -4.46
N PRO A 81 16.50 -15.37 -5.62
CA PRO A 81 16.15 -14.81 -6.93
C PRO A 81 14.66 -14.47 -7.07
N LEU A 82 13.77 -15.23 -6.41
CA LEU A 82 12.32 -15.04 -6.50
C LEU A 82 11.87 -13.74 -5.83
N PHE A 83 12.65 -13.22 -4.87
CA PHE A 83 12.46 -11.88 -4.34
C PHE A 83 12.64 -10.82 -5.43
N HIS A 84 13.73 -10.94 -6.21
CA HIS A 84 14.07 -10.03 -7.30
C HIS A 84 13.14 -10.18 -8.51
N CYS A 85 12.42 -11.29 -8.63
CA CYS A 85 11.36 -11.48 -9.62
C CYS A 85 9.99 -10.95 -9.17
N GLY A 86 9.87 -10.38 -7.96
CA GLY A 86 8.61 -9.87 -7.43
C GLY A 86 7.58 -10.96 -7.12
N CYS A 87 8.03 -12.18 -6.84
CA CYS A 87 7.15 -13.31 -6.48
C CYS A 87 6.56 -13.15 -5.07
N TYR A 88 7.18 -12.36 -4.20
CA TYR A 88 6.65 -12.00 -2.90
C TYR A 88 7.24 -10.66 -2.43
N TYR A 89 6.61 -10.05 -1.44
CA TYR A 89 7.03 -8.80 -0.81
C TYR A 89 7.21 -9.01 0.70
N VAL A 90 8.30 -8.49 1.27
CA VAL A 90 8.52 -8.54 2.73
C VAL A 90 7.75 -7.39 3.38
N GLN A 91 6.68 -7.72 4.10
CA GLN A 91 5.82 -6.73 4.75
C GLN A 91 5.42 -7.21 6.12
N ASP A 92 5.34 -6.27 7.06
CA ASP A 92 4.79 -6.53 8.39
C ASP A 92 3.33 -7.01 8.31
N SER A 93 2.99 -8.02 9.11
CA SER A 93 1.65 -8.60 9.11
C SER A 93 0.61 -7.54 9.49
N SER A 94 0.84 -6.71 10.51
CA SER A 94 -0.12 -5.68 10.94
C SER A 94 -0.40 -4.69 9.82
N ALA A 95 0.62 -4.32 9.04
CA ALA A 95 0.45 -3.45 7.87
C ALA A 95 -0.40 -4.07 6.74
N MET A 96 -0.57 -5.41 6.71
CA MET A 96 -1.46 -6.07 5.75
C MET A 96 -2.95 -5.93 6.13
N ALA A 97 -3.27 -5.50 7.36
CA ALA A 97 -4.66 -5.27 7.78
C ALA A 97 -5.33 -4.16 6.96
N VAL A 98 -4.54 -3.18 6.50
CA VAL A 98 -4.98 -2.14 5.57
C VAL A 98 -5.50 -2.75 4.26
N GLY A 99 -4.81 -3.77 3.73
CA GLY A 99 -5.28 -4.54 2.57
C GLY A 99 -6.56 -5.32 2.88
N GLY A 100 -6.69 -5.84 4.11
CA GLY A 100 -7.90 -6.53 4.58
C GLY A 100 -9.13 -5.63 4.51
N ILE A 101 -9.05 -4.47 5.16
CA ILE A 101 -10.09 -3.44 5.14
C ILE A 101 -10.36 -2.96 3.71
N PHE A 102 -9.33 -2.73 2.90
CA PHE A 102 -9.50 -2.35 1.50
C PHE A 102 -10.31 -3.37 0.70
N ARG A 103 -10.06 -4.67 0.88
CA ARG A 103 -10.78 -5.75 0.18
C ARG A 103 -12.27 -5.78 0.53
N GLU A 104 -12.64 -5.46 1.77
CA GLU A 104 -14.06 -5.36 2.18
C GLU A 104 -14.83 -4.26 1.44
N LEU A 105 -14.12 -3.24 0.97
CA LEU A 105 -14.70 -2.10 0.25
C LEU A 105 -14.88 -2.38 -1.24
N LEU A 106 -14.14 -3.35 -1.81
CA LEU A 106 -14.14 -3.61 -3.26
C LEU A 106 -15.52 -4.00 -3.83
N PRO A 107 -16.36 -4.83 -3.16
CA PRO A 107 -17.69 -5.14 -3.67
C PRO A 107 -18.63 -3.93 -3.82
N ARG A 108 -18.32 -2.81 -3.17
CA ARG A 108 -19.07 -1.54 -3.28
C ARG A 108 -18.57 -0.65 -4.43
N CYS A 109 -17.55 -1.10 -5.16
CA CYS A 109 -16.94 -0.41 -6.29
C CYS A 109 -17.28 -1.15 -7.60
N GLY A 110 -17.22 -0.46 -8.73
CA GLY A 110 -17.33 -1.08 -10.06
C GLY A 110 -18.68 -0.93 -10.76
N ASP A 111 -19.69 -0.34 -10.12
CA ASP A 111 -21.00 -0.03 -10.76
C ASP A 111 -20.93 1.12 -11.77
N CYS A 112 -19.80 1.84 -11.79
CA CYS A 112 -19.54 2.87 -12.77
C CYS A 112 -19.02 2.18 -14.05
N PHE A 113 -19.58 2.48 -15.22
CA PHE A 113 -19.14 1.97 -16.53
C PHE A 113 -17.73 2.48 -16.95
N ARG A 114 -16.77 2.45 -16.03
CA ARG A 114 -15.39 2.92 -16.08
C ARG A 114 -14.51 2.09 -15.14
N PRO A 115 -13.18 2.17 -15.26
CA PRO A 115 -12.29 1.56 -14.28
C PRO A 115 -12.51 2.09 -12.87
N VAL A 116 -12.29 1.22 -11.87
CA VAL A 116 -12.15 1.63 -10.47
C VAL A 116 -10.84 2.39 -10.29
N ARG A 117 -10.88 3.57 -9.68
CA ARG A 117 -9.71 4.46 -9.51
C ARG A 117 -9.32 4.53 -8.04
N VAL A 118 -8.12 4.07 -7.74
CA VAL A 118 -7.58 4.05 -6.37
C VAL A 118 -6.30 4.87 -6.28
N LEU A 119 -6.12 5.58 -5.18
CA LEU A 119 -4.89 6.30 -4.84
C LEU A 119 -4.28 5.69 -3.57
N ASP A 120 -3.04 5.24 -3.64
CA ASP A 120 -2.16 5.05 -2.49
C ASP A 120 -1.32 6.33 -2.32
N LEU A 121 -1.68 7.15 -1.33
CA LEU A 121 -1.20 8.54 -1.23
C LEU A 121 0.25 8.67 -0.75
N CYS A 122 0.69 7.72 0.07
CA CYS A 122 1.99 7.70 0.75
C CYS A 122 2.60 6.31 0.60
N ALA A 123 2.85 5.96 -0.65
CA ALA A 123 2.99 4.58 -1.11
C ALA A 123 4.35 3.94 -0.84
N ALA A 124 5.45 4.71 -0.77
CA ALA A 124 6.77 4.09 -0.69
C ALA A 124 7.00 3.40 0.66
N PRO A 125 7.64 2.22 0.69
CA PRO A 125 8.35 1.58 -0.43
C PRO A 125 7.48 0.77 -1.41
N GLY A 126 6.17 0.60 -1.17
CA GLY A 126 5.25 -0.07 -2.10
C GLY A 126 4.56 -1.32 -1.55
N GLY A 127 4.78 -1.67 -0.28
CA GLY A 127 4.17 -2.85 0.34
C GLY A 127 2.63 -2.81 0.33
N LYS A 128 2.03 -1.64 0.58
CA LYS A 128 0.57 -1.46 0.46
C LYS A 128 0.14 -1.43 -1.00
N SER A 129 0.82 -0.66 -1.84
CA SER A 129 0.51 -0.55 -3.27
C SER A 129 0.48 -1.91 -3.99
N THR A 130 1.41 -2.82 -3.68
CA THR A 130 1.43 -4.19 -4.22
C THR A 130 0.25 -5.04 -3.73
N ASP A 131 -0.25 -4.84 -2.51
CA ASP A 131 -1.49 -5.48 -2.00
C ASP A 131 -2.71 -4.97 -2.75
N LEU A 132 -2.79 -3.65 -2.89
CA LEU A 132 -3.90 -2.96 -3.54
C LEU A 132 -3.97 -3.38 -5.01
N ALA A 133 -2.84 -3.42 -5.72
CA ALA A 133 -2.76 -3.87 -7.11
C ALA A 133 -3.26 -5.32 -7.26
N ALA A 134 -2.76 -6.24 -6.43
CA ALA A 134 -3.19 -7.63 -6.48
C ALA A 134 -4.69 -7.80 -6.15
N SER A 135 -5.18 -7.07 -5.14
CA SER A 135 -6.58 -7.10 -4.72
C SER A 135 -7.51 -6.53 -5.81
N LEU A 136 -7.13 -5.42 -6.44
CA LEU A 136 -7.88 -4.79 -7.53
C LEU A 136 -7.91 -5.67 -8.78
N ARG A 137 -6.78 -6.27 -9.16
CA ARG A 137 -6.72 -7.18 -10.30
C ARG A 137 -7.57 -8.43 -10.09
N PHE A 138 -7.57 -8.98 -8.86
CA PHE A 138 -8.43 -10.10 -8.52
C PHE A 138 -9.92 -9.75 -8.65
N ALA A 139 -10.30 -8.54 -8.23
CA ALA A 139 -11.70 -8.10 -8.27
C ALA A 139 -12.18 -7.63 -9.65
N PHE A 140 -11.32 -6.97 -10.44
CA PHE A 140 -11.73 -6.22 -11.64
C PHE A 140 -10.97 -6.58 -12.92
N GLY A 141 -10.05 -7.55 -12.88
CA GLY A 141 -9.19 -7.87 -14.02
C GLY A 141 -8.36 -6.65 -14.43
N ASP A 142 -8.46 -6.21 -15.69
CA ASP A 142 -7.78 -5.00 -16.16
C ASP A 142 -8.58 -3.70 -15.95
N ASN A 143 -9.81 -3.77 -15.44
CA ASN A 143 -10.69 -2.60 -15.32
C ASN A 143 -10.48 -1.81 -14.02
N PHE A 144 -9.24 -1.47 -13.70
CA PHE A 144 -8.89 -0.62 -12.57
C PHE A 144 -7.64 0.22 -12.86
N LEU A 145 -7.48 1.29 -12.10
CA LEU A 145 -6.30 2.13 -12.05
C LEU A 145 -5.85 2.26 -10.61
N LEU A 146 -4.56 2.03 -10.35
CA LEU A 146 -3.93 2.37 -9.08
C LEU A 146 -2.89 3.48 -9.30
N VAL A 147 -3.05 4.61 -8.60
CA VAL A 147 -2.02 5.64 -8.52
C VAL A 147 -1.26 5.47 -7.20
N SER A 148 0.04 5.28 -7.26
CA SER A 148 0.92 5.16 -6.10
C SER A 148 1.81 6.41 -6.00
N ASN A 149 1.60 7.21 -4.97
CA ASN A 149 2.26 8.49 -4.80
C ASN A 149 3.29 8.46 -3.66
N GLU A 150 4.46 9.04 -3.91
CA GLU A 150 5.45 9.32 -2.86
C GLU A 150 6.05 10.72 -3.08
N VAL A 151 5.89 11.60 -2.10
CA VAL A 151 6.33 13.00 -2.21
C VAL A 151 7.86 13.14 -2.20
N ILE A 152 8.58 12.22 -1.54
CA ILE A 152 10.03 12.21 -1.47
C ILE A 152 10.59 11.49 -2.69
N ARG A 153 11.17 12.25 -3.62
CA ARG A 153 11.64 11.74 -4.92
C ARG A 153 12.60 10.54 -4.84
N SER A 154 13.49 10.48 -3.85
CA SER A 154 14.39 9.33 -3.67
C SER A 154 13.64 8.05 -3.32
N ARG A 155 12.61 8.14 -2.48
CA ARG A 155 11.72 7.01 -2.14
C ARG A 155 10.76 6.67 -3.28
N ALA A 156 10.36 7.65 -4.08
CA ALA A 156 9.50 7.42 -5.24
C ALA A 156 10.19 6.58 -6.33
N SER A 157 11.53 6.66 -6.44
CA SER A 157 12.29 5.76 -7.32
C SER A 157 12.19 4.31 -6.83
N VAL A 158 12.41 4.07 -5.52
CA VAL A 158 12.29 2.74 -4.92
C VAL A 158 10.88 2.17 -5.08
N LEU A 159 9.86 3.02 -4.93
CA LEU A 159 8.47 2.65 -5.21
C LEU A 159 8.28 2.22 -6.66
N ALA A 160 8.79 3.00 -7.63
CA ALA A 160 8.70 2.65 -9.06
C ALA A 160 9.39 1.32 -9.36
N ASP A 161 10.58 1.09 -8.82
CA ASP A 161 11.31 -0.16 -8.98
C ASP A 161 10.49 -1.33 -8.42
N ASN A 162 9.93 -1.21 -7.21
CA ASN A 162 9.08 -2.25 -6.62
C ASN A 162 7.79 -2.49 -7.43
N MET A 163 7.19 -1.46 -8.02
CA MET A 163 6.02 -1.64 -8.89
C MET A 163 6.39 -2.33 -10.20
N ALA A 164 7.55 -2.02 -10.78
CA ALA A 164 8.07 -2.71 -11.95
C ALA A 164 8.36 -4.19 -11.65
N LEU A 165 8.95 -4.51 -10.49
CA LEU A 165 9.14 -5.88 -10.03
C LEU A 165 7.81 -6.60 -9.82
N TRP A 166 6.80 -5.94 -9.24
CA TRP A 166 5.48 -6.55 -9.04
C TRP A 166 4.76 -6.85 -10.37
N GLY A 167 4.97 -5.99 -11.37
CA GLY A 167 4.71 -6.27 -12.78
C GLY A 167 3.33 -5.86 -13.30
N ASP A 168 2.51 -5.17 -12.51
CA ASP A 168 1.14 -4.81 -12.89
C ASP A 168 1.09 -3.51 -13.72
N PRO A 169 0.62 -3.54 -14.98
CA PRO A 169 0.58 -2.36 -15.85
C PRO A 169 -0.50 -1.33 -15.50
N ASN A 170 -1.42 -1.64 -14.59
CA ASN A 170 -2.46 -0.72 -14.14
C ASN A 170 -1.98 0.24 -13.04
N VAL A 171 -0.71 0.14 -12.64
CA VAL A 171 -0.11 1.00 -11.61
C VAL A 171 0.63 2.19 -12.24
N ILE A 172 0.32 3.38 -11.75
CA ILE A 172 0.98 4.64 -12.11
C ILE A 172 1.71 5.17 -10.89
N VAL A 173 2.97 5.57 -11.06
CA VAL A 173 3.77 6.13 -9.97
C VAL A 173 3.90 7.64 -10.14
N THR A 174 3.54 8.40 -9.10
CA THR A 174 3.67 9.86 -9.04
C THR A 174 4.58 10.29 -7.90
N SER A 175 5.16 11.50 -8.03
CA SER A 175 5.88 12.15 -6.94
C SER A 175 5.48 13.60 -6.85
N VAL A 176 4.37 13.83 -6.17
CA VAL A 176 3.77 15.15 -5.98
C VAL A 176 3.28 15.32 -4.55
N ASP A 177 3.20 16.57 -4.08
CA ASP A 177 2.53 16.89 -2.82
C ASP A 177 1.02 16.58 -2.92
N PRO A 178 0.36 16.10 -1.85
CA PRO A 178 -1.07 15.78 -1.84
C PRO A 178 -1.96 16.88 -2.44
N LYS A 179 -1.61 18.16 -2.27
CA LYS A 179 -2.35 19.29 -2.81
C LYS A 179 -2.48 19.27 -4.33
N ALA A 180 -1.52 18.63 -5.03
CA ALA A 180 -1.58 18.49 -6.48
C ALA A 180 -2.77 17.64 -6.95
N PHE A 181 -3.32 16.76 -6.09
CA PHE A 181 -4.51 15.96 -6.41
C PHE A 181 -5.81 16.76 -6.31
N ALA A 182 -5.85 17.92 -5.65
CA ALA A 182 -7.06 18.72 -5.53
C ALA A 182 -7.68 19.13 -6.88
N LYS A 183 -6.87 19.22 -7.94
CA LYS A 183 -7.33 19.47 -9.32
C LYS A 183 -8.01 18.27 -10.00
N LEU A 184 -7.97 17.11 -9.37
CA LEU A 184 -8.62 15.86 -9.77
C LEU A 184 -9.88 15.63 -8.95
N GLU A 185 -10.70 16.68 -8.79
CA GLU A 185 -11.88 16.66 -7.92
C GLU A 185 -12.82 15.50 -8.27
N GLY A 186 -13.10 14.64 -7.29
CA GLY A 186 -13.95 13.46 -7.45
C GLY A 186 -13.39 12.37 -8.36
N PHE A 187 -12.07 12.30 -8.58
CA PHE A 187 -11.45 11.31 -9.46
C PHE A 187 -11.37 9.91 -8.85
N PHE A 188 -11.06 9.80 -7.57
CA PHE A 188 -10.82 8.52 -6.92
C PHE A 188 -12.08 7.96 -6.26
N ASP A 189 -12.26 6.65 -6.39
CA ASP A 189 -13.27 5.87 -5.67
C ASP A 189 -12.80 5.55 -4.26
N ILE A 190 -11.51 5.21 -4.12
CA ILE A 190 -10.86 4.90 -2.86
C ILE A 190 -9.53 5.65 -2.77
N ILE A 191 -9.25 6.27 -1.62
CA ILE A 191 -7.92 6.76 -1.26
C ILE A 191 -7.44 5.95 -0.07
N VAL A 192 -6.27 5.34 -0.17
CA VAL A 192 -5.54 4.72 0.93
C VAL A 192 -4.46 5.69 1.39
N ALA A 193 -4.55 6.12 2.63
CA ALA A 193 -3.68 7.11 3.25
C ALA A 193 -2.96 6.49 4.45
N ASP A 194 -1.87 5.77 4.16
CA ASP A 194 -0.90 5.35 5.18
C ASP A 194 0.07 6.49 5.47
N VAL A 195 -0.36 7.38 6.35
CA VAL A 195 0.28 8.68 6.52
C VAL A 195 1.54 8.58 7.40
N PRO A 196 2.55 9.44 7.19
CA PRO A 196 3.69 9.53 8.10
C PRO A 196 3.22 9.84 9.53
N CYS A 197 3.74 9.08 10.50
CA CYS A 197 3.37 9.16 11.91
C CYS A 197 4.60 9.10 12.83
N SER A 198 4.38 9.23 14.14
CA SER A 198 5.43 9.09 15.17
C SER A 198 6.08 7.70 15.23
N GLY A 199 5.34 6.64 14.86
CA GLY A 199 5.91 5.33 14.49
C GLY A 199 6.30 4.41 15.65
N GLU A 200 5.57 4.44 16.77
CA GLU A 200 5.82 3.59 17.95
C GLU A 200 5.70 2.09 17.65
N GLY A 201 4.92 1.71 16.64
CA GLY A 201 4.92 0.33 16.13
C GLY A 201 6.31 -0.11 15.64
N MET A 202 7.18 0.81 15.24
CA MET A 202 8.53 0.48 14.78
C MET A 202 9.53 0.31 15.92
N PHE A 203 9.17 0.58 17.18
CA PHE A 203 10.09 0.55 18.33
C PHE A 203 10.79 -0.80 18.51
N ARG A 204 10.12 -1.90 18.19
CA ARG A 204 10.70 -3.26 18.24
C ARG A 204 11.67 -3.56 17.08
N LYS A 205 11.58 -2.84 15.96
CA LYS A 205 12.38 -3.05 14.73
C LYS A 205 13.48 -2.01 14.50
N ASP A 206 13.32 -0.76 14.93
CA ASP A 206 14.26 0.33 14.68
C ASP A 206 14.50 1.15 15.96
N ALA A 207 15.70 1.01 16.54
CA ALA A 207 16.10 1.76 17.74
C ALA A 207 16.11 3.28 17.53
N ARG A 208 16.24 3.76 16.29
CA ARG A 208 16.16 5.21 15.99
C ARG A 208 14.76 5.75 16.15
N ALA A 209 13.73 4.95 15.88
CA ALA A 209 12.34 5.37 16.07
C ALA A 209 12.09 5.77 17.53
N VAL A 210 12.72 5.07 18.48
CA VAL A 210 12.64 5.39 19.91
C VAL A 210 13.36 6.70 20.24
N GLN A 211 14.51 6.97 19.61
CA GLN A 211 15.29 8.19 19.83
C GLN A 211 14.65 9.44 19.25
N ASP A 212 13.96 9.29 18.11
CA ASP A 212 13.30 10.39 17.41
C ASP A 212 11.90 10.71 17.98
N TRP A 213 11.42 9.87 18.91
CA TRP A 213 10.10 10.03 19.51
C TRP A 213 10.08 11.13 20.57
N SER A 214 9.02 11.94 20.53
CA SER A 214 8.66 12.91 21.57
C SER A 214 7.21 13.34 21.40
N GLU A 215 6.59 13.92 22.44
CA GLU A 215 5.26 14.55 22.32
C GLU A 215 5.24 15.66 21.25
N SER A 216 6.36 16.36 21.03
CA SER A 216 6.46 17.36 19.96
C SER A 216 6.44 16.72 18.57
N THR A 217 7.05 15.54 18.40
CA THR A 217 6.96 14.74 17.17
C THR A 217 5.52 14.31 16.91
N VAL A 218 4.80 13.82 17.92
CA VAL A 218 3.36 13.44 17.81
C VAL A 218 2.51 14.62 17.32
N ASN A 219 2.68 15.80 17.93
CA ASN A 219 1.96 17.01 17.52
C ASN A 219 2.29 17.47 16.09
N LEU A 220 3.56 17.37 15.69
CA LEU A 220 4.00 17.69 14.33
C LEU A 220 3.40 16.71 13.32
N CYS A 221 3.37 15.41 13.64
CA CYS A 221 2.77 14.37 12.81
C CYS A 221 1.28 14.58 12.65
N SER A 222 0.52 14.73 13.75
CA SER A 222 -0.92 15.00 13.70
C SER A 222 -1.25 16.25 12.86
N THR A 223 -0.51 17.35 13.04
CA THR A 223 -0.70 18.57 12.22
C THR A 223 -0.45 18.31 10.74
N ARG A 224 0.59 17.54 10.41
CA ARG A 224 0.92 17.16 9.03
C ARG A 224 -0.15 16.25 8.44
N GLN A 225 -0.66 15.30 9.20
CA GLN A 225 -1.72 14.36 8.77
C GLN A 225 -2.99 15.12 8.42
N LYS A 226 -3.43 16.07 9.26
CA LYS A 226 -4.57 16.97 8.96
C LYS A 226 -4.39 17.69 7.62
N ARG A 227 -3.21 18.26 7.38
CA ARG A 227 -2.89 18.91 6.09
C ARG A 227 -2.99 17.94 4.92
N ILE A 228 -2.36 16.76 5.03
CA ILE A 228 -2.35 15.74 3.97
C ILE A 228 -3.78 15.33 3.62
N LEU A 229 -4.61 15.05 4.62
CA LEU A 229 -6.00 14.66 4.42
C LEU A 229 -6.83 15.79 3.81
N ALA A 230 -6.72 17.01 4.32
CA ALA A 230 -7.42 18.17 3.76
C ALA A 230 -7.04 18.45 2.30
N ASP A 231 -5.74 18.34 1.97
CA ASP A 231 -5.21 18.60 0.64
C ASP A 231 -5.70 17.56 -0.40
N VAL A 232 -5.81 16.29 -0.02
CA VAL A 232 -6.25 15.20 -0.91
C VAL A 232 -7.77 15.03 -0.96
N TRP A 233 -8.49 15.47 0.07
CA TRP A 233 -9.93 15.25 0.23
C TRP A 233 -10.78 15.61 -1.00
N PRO A 234 -10.53 16.73 -1.72
CA PRO A 234 -11.29 17.07 -2.92
C PRO A 234 -11.21 15.99 -4.01
N ALA A 235 -10.10 15.24 -4.08
CA ALA A 235 -9.87 14.22 -5.10
C ALA A 235 -10.71 12.94 -4.90
N LEU A 236 -11.23 12.71 -3.69
CA LEU A 236 -12.16 11.63 -3.40
C LEU A 236 -13.56 12.00 -3.90
N ARG A 237 -14.24 11.10 -4.61
CA ARG A 237 -15.64 11.33 -5.02
C ARG A 237 -16.60 11.25 -3.84
N ARG A 238 -17.78 11.87 -3.97
CA ARG A 238 -18.90 11.65 -3.07
C ARG A 238 -19.28 10.17 -3.07
N GLY A 239 -19.45 9.60 -1.89
CA GLY A 239 -19.66 8.16 -1.68
C GLY A 239 -18.39 7.31 -1.87
N GLY A 240 -17.25 7.92 -2.19
CA GLY A 240 -15.95 7.25 -2.16
C GLY A 240 -15.44 7.10 -0.73
N THR A 241 -14.48 6.20 -0.53
CA THR A 241 -13.95 5.87 0.81
C THR A 241 -12.48 6.28 0.96
N LEU A 242 -12.14 6.93 2.07
CA LEU A 242 -10.78 7.10 2.55
C LEU A 242 -10.46 5.96 3.52
N VAL A 243 -9.51 5.09 3.21
CA VAL A 243 -8.90 4.17 4.17
C VAL A 243 -7.70 4.88 4.78
N TYR A 244 -7.69 5.03 6.09
CA TYR A 244 -6.64 5.72 6.83
C TYR A 244 -5.89 4.72 7.70
N SER A 245 -4.57 4.85 7.75
CA SER A 245 -3.76 3.99 8.59
C SER A 245 -2.48 4.67 9.07
N THR A 246 -1.99 4.23 10.23
CA THR A 246 -0.71 4.66 10.82
C THR A 246 -0.05 3.48 11.53
N CYS A 247 1.27 3.55 11.77
CA CYS A 247 1.98 2.60 12.64
C CYS A 247 2.27 3.20 14.03
N THR A 248 1.34 4.02 14.56
CA THR A 248 1.39 4.63 15.89
C THR A 248 0.25 4.17 16.79
N PHE A 249 0.43 4.27 18.10
CA PHE A 249 -0.61 4.05 19.10
C PHE A 249 -1.25 5.35 19.62
N GLU A 250 -0.81 6.51 19.13
CA GLU A 250 -1.23 7.82 19.65
C GLU A 250 -2.64 8.22 19.17
N ASP A 251 -3.50 8.58 20.11
CA ASP A 251 -4.89 8.97 19.84
C ASP A 251 -4.98 10.17 18.88
N ALA A 252 -4.09 11.14 19.05
CA ALA A 252 -3.99 12.36 18.25
C ALA A 252 -3.71 12.10 16.75
N GLU A 253 -3.14 10.94 16.44
CA GLU A 253 -2.81 10.48 15.08
C GLU A 253 -3.77 9.39 14.60
N ASN A 254 -4.65 8.87 15.46
CA ASN A 254 -5.54 7.75 15.19
C ASN A 254 -7.01 8.19 15.27
N ASP A 255 -7.72 7.84 16.34
CA ASP A 255 -9.16 8.10 16.47
C ASP A 255 -9.49 9.59 16.38
N ALA A 256 -8.73 10.46 17.07
CA ALA A 256 -8.95 11.90 17.00
C ALA A 256 -8.73 12.47 15.59
N MET A 257 -7.88 11.83 14.77
CA MET A 257 -7.68 12.22 13.37
C MET A 257 -8.91 11.89 12.53
N ILE A 258 -9.51 10.71 12.73
CA ILE A 258 -10.69 10.27 12.00
C ILE A 258 -11.92 11.09 12.40
N GLU A 259 -12.08 11.34 13.70
CA GLU A 259 -13.14 12.22 14.24
C GLU A 259 -13.03 13.62 13.63
N TRP A 260 -11.83 14.21 13.65
CA TRP A 260 -11.56 15.49 13.01
C TRP A 260 -11.86 15.47 11.51
N ALA A 261 -11.43 14.44 10.78
CA ALA A 261 -11.66 14.34 9.34
C ALA A 261 -13.16 14.21 9.01
N ALA A 262 -13.90 13.44 9.81
CA ALA A 262 -15.35 13.30 9.66
C ALA A 262 -16.08 14.64 9.85
N GLU A 263 -15.72 15.39 10.88
CA GLU A 263 -16.33 16.67 11.24
C GLU A 263 -15.94 17.79 10.27
N GLU A 264 -14.64 18.00 10.04
CA GLU A 264 -14.12 19.18 9.33
C GLU A 264 -14.09 19.00 7.81
N LEU A 265 -13.85 17.77 7.32
CA LEU A 265 -13.82 17.49 5.88
C LEU A 265 -15.18 16.99 5.36
N GLY A 266 -16.05 16.49 6.24
CA GLY A 266 -17.40 16.05 5.92
C GLY A 266 -17.47 14.62 5.40
N GLY A 267 -17.57 13.67 6.32
CA GLY A 267 -17.70 12.24 6.03
C GLY A 267 -18.40 11.47 7.16
N VAL A 268 -18.58 10.17 6.95
CA VAL A 268 -19.16 9.25 7.94
C VAL A 268 -18.18 8.11 8.16
N VAL A 269 -17.82 7.86 9.42
CA VAL A 269 -16.91 6.76 9.79
C VAL A 269 -17.58 5.43 9.40
N SER A 270 -16.84 4.59 8.69
CA SER A 270 -17.35 3.27 8.31
C SER A 270 -17.30 2.31 9.49
N GLU A 271 -18.38 1.56 9.68
CA GLU A 271 -18.38 0.43 10.61
C GLU A 271 -17.71 -0.78 9.94
N HIS A 272 -16.74 -1.37 10.64
CA HIS A 272 -16.05 -2.60 10.25
C HIS A 272 -16.23 -3.66 11.33
N ASP A 273 -16.45 -4.90 10.90
CA ASP A 273 -16.50 -6.05 11.81
C ASP A 273 -15.09 -6.60 12.06
N TYR A 274 -14.44 -6.07 13.09
CA TYR A 274 -13.11 -6.53 13.51
C TYR A 274 -13.10 -7.95 14.09
N SER A 275 -14.25 -8.62 14.26
CA SER A 275 -14.28 -10.02 14.72
C SER A 275 -13.58 -10.97 13.75
N SER A 276 -13.52 -10.61 12.47
CA SER A 276 -12.75 -11.33 11.43
C SER A 276 -11.25 -11.10 11.50
N PHE A 277 -10.78 -10.24 12.40
CA PHE A 277 -9.37 -9.93 12.64
C PHE A 277 -8.99 -10.33 14.08
N PRO A 278 -8.65 -11.62 14.32
CA PRO A 278 -8.35 -12.11 15.66
C PRO A 278 -7.25 -11.28 16.35
N GLY A 279 -7.52 -10.84 17.58
CA GLY A 279 -6.57 -10.06 18.39
C GLY A 279 -6.56 -8.56 18.12
N VAL A 280 -7.28 -8.07 17.09
CA VAL A 280 -7.43 -6.63 16.87
C VAL A 280 -8.29 -6.01 17.96
N ILE A 281 -7.86 -4.85 18.47
CA ILE A 281 -8.53 -4.13 19.54
C ILE A 281 -9.40 -3.04 18.89
N PRO A 282 -10.74 -3.13 18.94
CA PRO A 282 -11.61 -2.07 18.44
C PRO A 282 -11.41 -0.78 19.24
N THR A 283 -11.42 0.35 18.53
CA THR A 283 -11.31 1.70 19.10
C THR A 283 -12.57 2.53 18.78
N ARG A 284 -12.53 3.85 19.00
CA ARG A 284 -13.70 4.72 18.77
C ARG A 284 -14.14 4.76 17.31
N THR A 285 -13.18 4.68 16.40
CA THR A 285 -13.38 4.85 14.95
C THR A 285 -12.75 3.73 14.12
N GLY A 286 -11.94 2.86 14.72
CA GLY A 286 -11.09 1.94 13.97
C GLY A 286 -10.73 0.67 14.73
N GLY A 287 -9.67 0.03 14.27
CA GLY A 287 -9.07 -1.15 14.88
C GLY A 287 -7.58 -0.93 15.07
N LEU A 288 -7.10 -1.30 16.25
CA LEU A 288 -5.69 -1.20 16.63
C LEU A 288 -5.08 -2.60 16.75
N LEU A 289 -4.05 -2.84 15.96
CA LEU A 289 -3.20 -4.02 16.02
C LEU A 289 -2.03 -3.70 16.94
N VAL A 290 -1.83 -4.51 17.98
CA VAL A 290 -0.78 -4.30 18.99
C VAL A 290 0.00 -5.59 19.22
N PRO A 291 1.35 -5.54 19.34
CA PRO A 291 2.15 -6.67 19.79
C PRO A 291 1.58 -7.33 21.05
N GLY A 292 1.69 -8.66 21.14
CA GLY A 292 1.14 -9.45 22.25
C GLY A 292 -0.31 -9.89 22.03
N PHE A 293 -1.10 -9.13 21.26
CA PHE A 293 -2.44 -9.52 20.83
C PHE A 293 -2.45 -10.04 19.40
N VAL A 294 -1.52 -9.56 18.57
CA VAL A 294 -1.27 -10.07 17.23
C VAL A 294 0.22 -10.34 17.00
N LYS A 295 0.52 -11.25 16.06
CA LYS A 295 1.88 -11.48 15.57
C LYS A 295 2.28 -10.43 14.53
N GLY A 296 2.50 -9.19 14.96
CA GLY A 296 2.86 -8.04 14.11
C GLY A 296 3.45 -6.91 14.96
N GLU A 297 3.90 -5.81 14.33
CA GLU A 297 4.55 -4.71 15.08
C GLU A 297 3.61 -3.63 15.60
N GLY A 298 2.51 -3.38 14.89
CA GLY A 298 1.55 -2.36 15.27
C GLY A 298 0.98 -1.62 14.08
N GLN A 299 -0.33 -1.42 14.06
CA GLN A 299 -1.01 -0.67 12.99
C GLN A 299 -2.38 -0.22 13.48
N PHE A 300 -2.72 1.04 13.26
CA PHE A 300 -4.10 1.53 13.30
C PHE A 300 -4.68 1.52 11.89
N VAL A 301 -5.95 1.14 11.75
CA VAL A 301 -6.71 1.26 10.51
C VAL A 301 -8.15 1.68 10.77
N SER A 302 -8.66 2.58 9.94
CA SER A 302 -10.05 3.03 9.92
C SER A 302 -10.45 3.41 8.49
N SER A 303 -11.73 3.65 8.24
CA SER A 303 -12.17 4.24 6.98
C SER A 303 -13.31 5.24 7.15
N LEU A 304 -13.40 6.18 6.20
CA LEU A 304 -14.35 7.29 6.18
C LEU A 304 -14.99 7.40 4.80
N VAL A 305 -16.32 7.39 4.72
CA VAL A 305 -17.06 7.63 3.48
C VAL A 305 -17.33 9.11 3.31
N LYS A 306 -16.93 9.68 2.18
CA LYS A 306 -17.17 11.10 1.88
C LYS A 306 -18.65 11.35 1.59
N SER A 307 -19.27 12.28 2.31
CA SER A 307 -20.71 12.54 2.23
C SER A 307 -21.09 13.67 1.24
N THR A 308 -20.14 14.55 0.90
CA THR A 308 -20.38 15.75 0.07
C THR A 308 -19.39 15.86 -1.10
N GLY A 309 -19.54 16.87 -1.96
CA GLY A 309 -18.64 17.12 -3.10
C GLY A 309 -19.08 16.47 -4.42
N ALA A 310 -18.15 16.42 -5.39
CA ALA A 310 -18.41 15.91 -6.74
C ALA A 310 -18.70 14.40 -6.76
N GLU A 311 -19.69 13.98 -7.56
CA GLU A 311 -20.03 12.55 -7.73
C GLU A 311 -19.00 11.77 -8.55
N ASP A 312 -18.37 12.40 -9.53
CA ASP A 312 -17.31 11.82 -10.37
C ASP A 312 -16.50 12.96 -11.01
N TYR A 313 -15.31 12.63 -11.49
CA TYR A 313 -14.43 13.54 -12.19
C TYR A 313 -14.91 13.87 -13.60
N ARG A 314 -14.91 15.16 -13.92
CA ARG A 314 -15.27 15.67 -15.24
C ARG A 314 -14.04 15.73 -16.14
N PHE A 315 -13.91 14.75 -17.03
CA PHE A 315 -12.90 14.79 -18.07
C PHE A 315 -13.11 15.96 -19.02
N SER A 316 -12.04 16.69 -19.31
CA SER A 316 -12.01 17.70 -20.37
C SER A 316 -11.51 17.07 -21.67
N GLY A 317 -12.11 17.48 -22.80
CA GLY A 317 -11.68 17.04 -24.13
C GLY A 317 -12.30 15.72 -24.61
N LYS A 318 -11.93 15.32 -25.83
CA LYS A 318 -12.37 14.06 -26.43
C LYS A 318 -11.64 12.89 -25.76
N THR A 319 -12.32 11.76 -25.58
CA THR A 319 -11.68 10.50 -25.16
C THR A 319 -10.49 10.25 -26.08
N PRO A 320 -9.27 10.05 -25.54
CA PRO A 320 -8.14 9.67 -26.37
C PRO A 320 -8.51 8.39 -27.13
N VAL A 321 -8.61 8.50 -28.45
CA VAL A 321 -8.68 7.35 -29.36
C VAL A 321 -7.25 7.15 -29.84
N GLY A 322 -6.54 6.21 -29.25
CA GLY A 322 -5.13 5.97 -29.54
C GLY A 322 -4.64 4.64 -28.97
N PRO A 323 -3.56 4.08 -29.53
CA PRO A 323 -3.13 2.72 -29.22
C PRO A 323 -2.67 2.61 -27.77
N VAL A 324 -2.71 1.37 -27.28
CA VAL A 324 -2.20 0.78 -26.02
C VAL A 324 -0.70 1.08 -25.75
N GLU A 325 -0.09 2.02 -26.48
CA GLU A 325 1.33 2.33 -26.48
C GLU A 325 1.61 3.83 -26.48
N LYS A 326 2.29 4.32 -25.44
CA LYS A 326 2.78 5.69 -25.29
C LYS A 326 4.28 5.73 -25.63
N ARG A 327 4.68 6.76 -26.38
CA ARG A 327 6.10 6.99 -26.71
C ARG A 327 6.67 8.16 -25.91
N LYS A 328 7.81 7.94 -25.23
CA LYS A 328 8.57 8.97 -24.52
C LYS A 328 10.02 8.96 -25.02
N GLY A 329 10.31 9.80 -26.02
CA GLY A 329 11.58 9.72 -26.75
C GLY A 329 11.69 8.40 -27.52
N ASN A 330 12.67 7.57 -27.20
CA ASN A 330 12.84 6.24 -27.78
C ASN A 330 12.17 5.11 -26.98
N LEU A 331 11.69 5.41 -25.77
CA LEU A 331 11.03 4.44 -24.91
C LEU A 331 9.59 4.23 -25.38
N LEU A 332 9.23 2.96 -25.57
CA LEU A 332 7.87 2.50 -25.78
C LEU A 332 7.29 2.01 -24.45
N ILE A 333 6.09 2.47 -24.12
CA ILE A 333 5.42 2.19 -22.85
C ILE A 333 4.04 1.60 -23.13
N HIS A 334 3.76 0.42 -22.60
CA HIS A 334 2.46 -0.21 -22.66
C HIS A 334 1.51 0.39 -21.62
N ILE A 335 0.31 0.79 -22.04
CA ILE A 335 -0.77 1.27 -21.18
C ILE A 335 -2.03 0.46 -21.48
N PRO A 336 -2.59 -0.26 -20.51
CA PRO A 336 -3.80 -1.06 -20.72
C PRO A 336 -4.96 -0.21 -21.24
N GLN A 337 -5.64 -0.74 -22.26
CA GLN A 337 -6.68 0.00 -22.99
C GLN A 337 -7.78 0.53 -22.07
N ALA A 338 -8.11 -0.22 -21.01
CA ALA A 338 -9.14 0.13 -20.04
C ALA A 338 -8.89 1.47 -19.33
N ILE A 339 -7.62 1.87 -19.13
CA ILE A 339 -7.25 3.04 -18.33
C ILE A 339 -6.61 4.20 -19.12
N VAL A 340 -6.58 4.13 -20.45
CA VAL A 340 -5.94 5.16 -21.30
C VAL A 340 -6.53 6.56 -21.01
N ARG A 341 -7.84 6.63 -20.80
CA ARG A 341 -8.54 7.88 -20.50
C ARG A 341 -8.09 8.46 -19.15
N GLU A 342 -8.00 7.61 -18.14
CA GLU A 342 -7.55 7.94 -16.79
C GLU A 342 -6.10 8.42 -16.78
N VAL A 343 -5.21 7.70 -17.49
CA VAL A 343 -3.80 8.07 -17.60
C VAL A 343 -3.67 9.47 -18.22
N SER A 344 -4.44 9.76 -19.27
CA SER A 344 -4.45 11.10 -19.89
C SER A 344 -4.83 12.21 -18.91
N ALA A 345 -5.77 11.95 -17.98
CA ALA A 345 -6.13 12.93 -16.95
C ALA A 345 -5.03 13.12 -15.90
N LEU A 346 -4.15 12.13 -15.73
CA LEU A 346 -3.04 12.16 -14.77
C LEU A 346 -1.75 12.77 -15.34
N GLU A 347 -1.63 12.98 -16.65
CA GLU A 347 -0.43 13.61 -17.27
C GLU A 347 -0.09 14.97 -16.68
N GLN A 348 -1.10 15.71 -16.21
CA GLN A 348 -0.90 16.99 -15.50
C GLN A 348 -0.14 16.85 -14.17
N LEU A 349 -0.03 15.65 -13.60
CA LEU A 349 0.80 15.36 -12.43
C LEU A 349 2.23 14.99 -12.80
N ARG A 350 2.53 14.83 -14.10
CA ARG A 350 3.83 14.38 -14.63
C ARG A 350 4.31 13.09 -13.94
N PRO A 351 3.58 11.97 -14.09
CA PRO A 351 3.95 10.74 -13.40
C PRO A 351 5.37 10.27 -13.77
N ILE A 352 6.02 9.62 -12.81
CA ILE A 352 7.35 9.00 -12.98
C ILE A 352 7.22 7.82 -13.94
N GLN A 353 6.20 6.98 -13.71
CA GLN A 353 5.90 5.77 -14.47
C GLN A 353 4.41 5.76 -14.82
N THR A 354 4.09 5.49 -16.10
CA THR A 354 2.71 5.38 -16.61
C THR A 354 2.56 4.08 -17.39
N GLY A 355 2.27 2.96 -16.71
CA GLY A 355 2.27 1.63 -17.31
C GLY A 355 3.64 0.96 -17.29
N VAL A 356 3.91 0.08 -18.26
CA VAL A 356 5.14 -0.76 -18.29
C VAL A 356 6.02 -0.38 -19.46
N ALA A 357 7.31 -0.17 -19.23
CA ALA A 357 8.28 0.01 -20.29
C ALA A 357 8.40 -1.29 -21.11
N LYS A 358 8.08 -1.24 -22.41
CA LYS A 358 8.30 -2.37 -23.33
C LYS A 358 9.76 -2.48 -23.75
N GLY A 359 10.39 -1.35 -24.01
CA GLY A 359 11.76 -1.31 -24.50
C GLY A 359 12.10 0.00 -25.22
N GLU A 360 13.36 0.12 -25.61
CA GLU A 360 13.88 1.29 -26.32
C GLU A 360 14.10 0.98 -27.80
N LEU A 361 13.64 1.88 -28.67
CA LEU A 361 13.91 1.81 -30.11
C LEU A 361 15.35 2.25 -30.41
N LYS A 362 16.11 1.38 -31.06
CA LYS A 362 17.46 1.63 -31.58
C LYS A 362 17.49 1.37 -33.09
N GLY A 363 17.24 2.42 -33.88
CA GLY A 363 17.15 2.31 -35.33
C GLY A 363 15.88 1.56 -35.75
N ARG A 364 16.04 0.37 -36.35
CA ARG A 364 14.93 -0.53 -36.70
C ARG A 364 14.66 -1.59 -35.64
N ASP A 365 15.56 -1.74 -34.68
CA ASP A 365 15.49 -2.76 -33.64
C ASP A 365 14.89 -2.17 -32.35
N MET A 366 14.36 -3.05 -31.51
CA MET A 366 13.90 -2.73 -30.17
C MET A 366 14.71 -3.53 -29.16
N VAL A 367 15.25 -2.84 -28.15
CA VAL A 367 15.87 -3.49 -26.98
C VAL A 367 14.80 -3.62 -25.90
N PRO A 368 14.32 -4.83 -25.55
CA PRO A 368 13.29 -5.01 -24.53
C PRO A 368 13.74 -4.50 -23.16
N SER A 369 12.78 -3.99 -22.38
CA SER A 369 13.02 -3.58 -20.99
C SER A 369 12.95 -4.77 -20.04
N ALA A 370 13.67 -4.69 -18.93
CA ALA A 370 13.51 -5.64 -17.82
C ALA A 370 12.09 -5.59 -17.23
N ASP A 371 11.49 -4.39 -17.15
CA ASP A 371 10.11 -4.19 -16.69
C ASP A 371 9.12 -4.99 -17.55
N TRP A 372 9.39 -5.11 -18.85
CA TRP A 372 8.55 -5.90 -19.75
C TRP A 372 8.64 -7.38 -19.40
N ALA A 373 9.86 -7.91 -19.21
CA ALA A 373 10.07 -9.31 -18.85
C ALA A 373 9.43 -9.67 -17.49
N LEU A 374 9.34 -8.72 -16.56
CA LEU A 374 8.73 -8.91 -15.25
C LEU A 374 7.22 -8.63 -15.22
N SER A 375 6.65 -8.13 -16.32
CA SER A 375 5.26 -7.72 -16.37
C SER A 375 4.29 -8.90 -16.49
N LEU A 376 3.14 -8.76 -15.83
CA LEU A 376 2.03 -9.72 -15.90
C LEU A 376 1.38 -9.83 -17.28
N VAL A 377 1.69 -8.89 -18.20
CA VAL A 377 1.15 -8.88 -19.57
C VAL A 377 2.20 -9.23 -20.62
N CYS A 378 3.39 -9.65 -20.21
CA CYS A 378 4.40 -10.16 -21.13
C CYS A 378 3.96 -11.53 -21.69
N PRO A 379 3.87 -11.70 -23.01
CA PRO A 379 3.51 -12.98 -23.59
C PRO A 379 4.65 -13.99 -23.45
N GLU A 380 4.42 -15.12 -22.77
CA GLU A 380 5.42 -16.16 -22.53
C GLU A 380 5.94 -16.81 -23.82
N ASP A 381 5.15 -16.82 -24.89
CA ASP A 381 5.46 -17.48 -26.16
C ASP A 381 6.24 -16.60 -27.15
N GLN A 382 6.44 -15.32 -26.84
CA GLN A 382 7.11 -14.37 -27.73
C GLN A 382 8.64 -14.31 -27.58
N TYR A 383 9.18 -14.87 -26.49
CA TYR A 383 10.59 -14.78 -26.16
C TYR A 383 11.20 -16.16 -25.90
N PRO A 384 12.47 -16.41 -26.29
CA PRO A 384 13.18 -17.60 -25.87
C PRO A 384 13.28 -17.68 -24.35
N VAL A 385 12.98 -18.85 -23.79
CA VAL A 385 13.09 -19.12 -22.35
C VAL A 385 14.32 -19.97 -22.09
N VAL A 386 15.06 -19.63 -21.03
CA VAL A 386 16.24 -20.36 -20.56
C VAL A 386 16.09 -20.57 -19.06
N ASP A 387 16.15 -21.83 -18.63
CA ASP A 387 16.17 -22.17 -17.21
C ASP A 387 17.55 -21.86 -16.62
N LEU A 388 17.54 -21.23 -15.45
CA LEU A 388 18.74 -20.93 -14.67
C LEU A 388 18.74 -21.75 -13.38
N ASP A 389 19.90 -22.25 -12.99
CA ASP A 389 20.08 -22.71 -11.62
C ASP A 389 20.13 -21.52 -10.65
N ARG A 390 20.01 -21.82 -9.35
CA ARG A 390 19.93 -20.79 -8.31
C ARG A 390 21.20 -19.93 -8.24
N GLU A 391 22.37 -20.50 -8.50
CA GLU A 391 23.66 -19.78 -8.42
C GLU A 391 23.80 -18.80 -9.57
N THR A 392 23.39 -19.18 -10.78
CA THR A 392 23.41 -18.32 -11.97
C THR A 392 22.36 -17.22 -11.92
N ALA A 393 21.23 -17.47 -11.23
CA ALA A 393 20.15 -16.50 -11.07
C ALA A 393 20.44 -15.41 -10.02
N LEU A 394 21.36 -15.65 -9.07
CA LEU A 394 21.83 -14.68 -8.08
C LEU A 394 22.98 -13.85 -8.62
#